data_AF-C9QJU0-F1
#
_entry.id   AF-C9QJU0-F1
#
_cell.length_a   1.000
_cell.length_b   1.000
_cell.length_c   1.000
_cell.angle_alpha   90.00
_cell.angle_beta   90.00
_cell.angle_gamma   90.00
#
_symmetry.space_group_name_H-M   'P 1'
#
loop_
_entity.id
_entity.type
_entity.pdbx_description
1 polymer ?
#
loop_
_entity_poly.entity_id
_entity_poly.type
_entity_poly.pdbx_seq_one_letter_code
_entity_poly.pdbx_strand_id
1 'polypeptide(L)' 'MSSSNSGLDQAPDEIKLAVDLIYLFESNEVDPKVALEALKIVQSDLERKLEQTCTN' A
#
# COMPACT_ATOMS: atom_id res chain seq x y z
N MET A 1 26.64 -18.77 -4.98
CA MET A 1 27.16 -17.41 -4.73
C MET A 1 26.46 -16.53 -5.74
N SER A 2 25.50 -15.66 -5.42
CA SER A 2 25.42 -14.80 -4.24
C SER A 2 23.95 -14.58 -3.87
N SER A 3 23.71 -14.50 -2.57
CA SER A 3 22.41 -14.22 -1.95
C SER A 3 21.94 -12.81 -2.31
N SER A 4 20.81 -12.70 -2.98
CA SER A 4 20.06 -11.44 -3.14
C SER A 4 18.61 -11.66 -2.71
N ASN A 5 18.40 -12.35 -1.58
CA ASN A 5 17.10 -12.38 -0.91
C ASN A 5 16.93 -11.07 -0.11
N SER A 6 16.92 -9.96 -0.85
CA SER A 6 17.20 -8.62 -0.36
C SER A 6 15.95 -8.01 0.29
N GLY A 7 15.86 -8.07 1.63
CA GLY A 7 15.13 -7.15 2.49
C GLY A 7 13.59 -7.15 2.46
N LEU A 8 12.96 -7.34 1.29
CA LEU A 8 11.50 -7.26 1.15
C LEU A 8 10.80 -8.44 1.82
N ASP A 9 11.37 -9.64 1.81
CA ASP A 9 10.78 -10.83 2.43
C ASP A 9 10.64 -10.70 3.97
N GLN A 10 11.55 -9.95 4.58
CA GLN A 10 11.59 -9.64 6.02
C GLN A 10 10.94 -8.29 6.37
N ALA A 11 10.45 -7.54 5.38
CA ALA A 11 9.79 -6.27 5.62
C ALA A 11 8.39 -6.48 6.25
N PRO A 12 7.92 -5.52 7.06
CA PRO A 12 6.54 -5.50 7.55
C PRO A 12 5.54 -5.59 6.39
N ASP A 13 4.38 -6.18 6.66
CA ASP A 13 3.35 -6.38 5.62
C ASP A 13 2.88 -5.05 5.02
N GLU A 14 2.87 -3.95 5.81
CA GLU A 14 2.53 -2.63 5.27
C GLU A 14 3.53 -2.12 4.23
N ILE A 15 4.82 -2.46 4.37
CA ILE A 15 5.87 -2.03 3.45
C ILE A 15 5.81 -2.84 2.16
N LYS A 16 5.59 -4.16 2.26
CA LYS A 16 5.41 -5.03 1.09
C LYS A 16 4.23 -4.56 0.24
N LEU A 17 3.08 -4.33 0.90
CA LEU A 17 1.89 -3.86 0.21
C LEU A 17 2.09 -2.48 -0.44
N ALA A 18 2.77 -1.55 0.23
CA ALA A 18 3.08 -0.24 -0.35
C ALA A 18 3.93 -0.36 -1.62
N VAL A 19 4.94 -1.24 -1.62
CA VAL A 19 5.79 -1.49 -2.80
C VAL A 19 4.98 -2.08 -3.95
N ASP A 20 4.12 -3.07 -3.67
CA ASP A 20 3.24 -3.66 -4.69
C ASP A 20 2.29 -2.62 -5.31
N LEU A 21 1.70 -1.75 -4.48
CA LEU A 21 0.81 -0.69 -4.95
C LEU A 21 1.54 0.34 -5.81
N ILE A 22 2.76 0.74 -5.42
CA ILE A 22 3.59 1.65 -6.23
C ILE A 22 3.88 1.02 -7.59
N TYR A 23 4.31 -0.24 -7.60
CA TYR A 23 4.58 -0.97 -8.85
C TYR A 23 3.34 -1.04 -9.75
N LEU A 24 2.15 -1.28 -9.17
CA LEU A 24 0.89 -1.27 -9.93
C LEU A 24 0.58 0.11 -10.51
N PHE A 25 0.76 1.20 -9.74
CA PHE A 25 0.52 2.55 -10.25
C PHE A 25 1.47 2.92 -11.39
N GLU A 26 2.75 2.58 -11.26
CA GLU A 26 3.75 2.80 -12.31
C GLU A 26 3.45 1.98 -13.56
N SER A 27 3.10 0.69 -13.38
CA SER A 27 2.77 -0.21 -14.50
C SER A 27 1.52 0.20 -15.27
N ASN A 28 0.60 0.93 -14.62
CA ASN A 28 -0.62 1.45 -15.23
C ASN A 28 -0.48 2.94 -15.64
N GLU A 29 0.73 3.50 -15.59
CA GLU A 29 1.02 4.91 -15.94
C GLU A 29 0.11 5.92 -15.21
N VAL A 30 -0.25 5.61 -13.96
CA VAL A 30 -1.12 6.46 -13.15
C VAL A 30 -0.34 7.69 -12.69
N ASP A 31 -0.90 8.89 -12.91
CA ASP A 31 -0.29 10.13 -12.43
C ASP A 31 -0.12 10.08 -10.90
N PRO A 32 1.08 10.34 -10.35
CA PRO A 32 1.33 10.28 -8.91
C PRO A 32 0.38 11.15 -8.08
N LYS A 33 -0.08 12.28 -8.61
CA LYS A 33 -1.05 13.15 -7.93
C LYS A 33 -2.41 12.48 -7.83
N VAL A 34 -2.85 11.81 -8.91
CA VAL A 34 -4.10 11.05 -8.91
C VAL A 34 -4.00 9.85 -7.97
N ALA A 35 -2.88 9.13 -7.99
CA ALA A 35 -2.62 8.02 -7.07
C ALA A 35 -2.67 8.47 -5.60
N LEU A 36 -2.06 9.61 -5.26
CA LEU A 36 -2.10 10.18 -3.91
C LEU A 36 -3.53 10.54 -3.46
N GLU A 37 -4.32 11.17 -4.34
CA GLU A 37 -5.71 11.49 -4.02
C GLU A 37 -6.56 10.22 -3.84
N ALA A 38 -6.35 9.20 -4.68
CA ALA A 38 -7.03 7.91 -4.55
C ALA A 38 -6.64 7.19 -3.23
N LEU A 39 -5.36 7.21 -2.86
CA LEU A 39 -4.88 6.62 -1.61
C LEU A 39 -5.49 7.31 -0.38
N LYS A 40 -5.71 8.63 -0.40
CA LYS A 40 -6.41 9.34 0.69
C LYS A 40 -7.85 8.85 0.87
N ILE A 41 -8.55 8.59 -0.24
CA ILE A 41 -9.92 8.06 -0.21
C ILE A 41 -9.92 6.64 0.37
N VAL A 42 -9.00 5.78 -0.07
CA VAL A 42 -8.83 4.43 0.46
C VAL A 42 -8.48 4.45 1.95
N GLN A 43 -7.55 5.33 2.36
CA GLN A 43 -7.19 5.53 3.76
C GLN A 43 -8.43 5.87 4.60
N SER A 44 -9.21 6.85 4.17
CA SER A 44 -10.43 7.28 4.87
C SER A 44 -11.47 6.16 5.00
N ASP A 45 -11.59 5.31 3.98
CA ASP A 45 -12.48 4.14 4.00
C ASP A 45 -12.01 3.05 4.96
N LEU A 46 -10.71 2.78 4.99
CA LEU A 46 -10.09 1.84 5.94
C LEU A 46 -10.20 2.34 7.38
N GLU A 47 -9.94 3.63 7.63
CA GLU A 47 -10.12 4.27 8.94
C GLU A 47 -11.58 4.12 9.41
N ARG A 48 -12.54 4.44 8.55
CA ARG A 48 -13.96 4.26 8.86
C ARG A 48 -14.30 2.80 9.19
N LYS A 49 -13.74 1.83 8.46
CA LYS A 49 -13.95 0.40 8.74
C LYS A 49 -13.40 0.01 10.11
N LEU A 50 -12.20 0.50 10.47
CA LEU A 50 -11.60 0.29 11.79
C LEU A 50 -12.46 0.91 12.90
N GLU A 51 -12.98 2.12 12.69
CA GLU A 51 -13.90 2.77 13.63
C GLU A 51 -15.21 1.98 13.79
N GLN A 52 -15.77 1.48 12.68
CA GLN A 52 -17.00 0.67 12.69
C GLN A 52 -16.83 -0.68 13.40
N THR A 53 -15.62 -1.27 13.38
CA THR A 53 -15.35 -2.52 14.09
C THR A 53 -15.30 -2.39 15.61
N CYS A 54 -15.25 -1.17 16.18
CA CYS A 54 -15.26 -0.93 17.63
C CYS A 54 -16.66 -0.64 18.22
N THR A 55 -17.73 -0.67 17.41
CA THR A 55 -19.12 -0.49 17.88
C THR A 55 -19.86 -1.82 18.05
N ASN A 56 -19.29 -2.76 18.80
CA ASN A 56 -19.95 -4.00 19.19
C ASN A 56 -19.66 -4.38 20.64
#